data_AF-A0A0D8HDD9-F1
#
_entry.id   AF-A0A0D8HDD9-F1
#
_cell.length_a   1.000
_cell.length_b   1.000
_cell.length_c   1.000
_cell.angle_alpha   90.00
_cell.angle_beta   90.00
_cell.angle_gamma   90.00
#
_symmetry.space_group_name_H-M   'P 1'
#
loop_
_entity.id
_entity.type
_entity.pdbx_description
1 polymer ?
#
loop_
_entity_poly.entity_id
_entity_poly.type
_entity_poly.pdbx_seq_one_letter_code
_entity_poly.pdbx_strand_id
1 'polypeptide(L)'
;MTLKEIFETKSPFEDLRATLLAYVKQETLGPAKKLGRYLIFGLAGSLLLVLGVILLLLGFLRLLQSQTGSTFTGDLSWIPYLIIAVVGIALTLVSLKAARRKASAKELLK
;
A
#
# COMPACT_ATOMS: atom_id res chain seq x y z
N MET A 1 17.19 52.48 -30.22
CA MET A 1 17.25 51.26 -29.41
C MET A 1 18.24 51.54 -28.28
N THR A 2 17.75 51.68 -27.05
CA THR A 2 18.48 52.32 -25.95
C THR A 2 19.28 51.28 -25.15
N LEU A 3 20.54 51.60 -24.83
CA LEU A 3 21.51 50.74 -24.13
C LEU A 3 21.05 50.23 -22.75
N LYS A 4 19.94 50.72 -22.22
CA LYS A 4 19.31 50.20 -20.99
C LYS A 4 18.67 48.81 -21.19
N GLU A 5 18.12 48.52 -22.36
CA GLU A 5 17.57 47.18 -22.64
C GLU A 5 18.65 46.10 -22.75
N ILE A 6 19.90 46.48 -23.08
CA ILE A 6 21.03 45.56 -23.22
C ILE A 6 21.66 45.21 -21.86
N PHE A 7 21.40 45.99 -20.80
CA PHE A 7 21.91 45.73 -19.45
C PHE A 7 20.82 45.38 -18.43
N GLU A 8 19.54 45.49 -18.80
CA GLU A 8 18.43 44.81 -18.12
C GLU A 8 18.43 43.31 -18.45
N THR A 9 19.61 42.69 -18.53
CA THR A 9 19.75 41.26 -18.70
C THR A 9 19.68 40.66 -17.30
N LYS A 10 18.51 40.12 -16.94
CA LYS A 10 18.56 38.89 -16.16
C LYS A 10 19.52 37.97 -16.91
N SER A 11 20.54 37.46 -16.24
CA SER A 11 21.58 36.72 -16.95
C SER A 11 20.87 35.63 -17.78
N PRO A 12 21.15 35.49 -19.09
CA PRO A 12 20.41 34.57 -19.96
C PRO A 12 20.35 33.15 -19.38
N PHE A 13 21.41 32.78 -18.66
CA PHE A 13 21.53 31.56 -17.89
C PHE A 13 20.50 31.40 -16.77
N GLU A 14 20.13 32.47 -16.05
CA GLU A 14 19.08 32.43 -15.02
C GLU A 14 17.69 32.19 -15.63
N ASP A 15 17.40 32.79 -16.80
CA ASP A 15 16.11 32.59 -17.48
C ASP A 15 16.00 31.18 -18.10
N LEU A 16 17.09 30.67 -18.70
CA LEU A 16 17.20 29.27 -19.15
C LEU A 16 17.07 28.27 -18.00
N ARG A 17 17.71 28.57 -16.86
CA ARG A 17 17.64 27.72 -15.67
C ARG A 17 16.24 27.73 -15.05
N ALA A 18 15.59 28.90 -14.99
CA ALA A 18 14.23 29.04 -14.46
C ALA A 18 13.22 28.27 -15.31
N THR A 19 13.33 28.33 -16.64
CA THR A 19 12.45 27.60 -17.56
C THR A 19 12.69 26.08 -17.51
N LEU A 20 13.94 25.62 -17.43
CA LEU A 20 14.25 24.20 -17.23
C LEU A 20 13.72 23.66 -15.91
N LEU A 21 13.91 24.40 -14.81
CA LEU A 21 13.35 24.04 -13.50
C LEU A 21 11.82 24.00 -13.52
N ALA A 22 11.19 24.96 -14.20
CA ALA A 22 9.74 24.96 -14.39
C ALA A 22 9.27 23.73 -15.16
N TYR A 23 9.99 23.32 -16.21
CA TYR A 23 9.66 22.15 -17.03
C TYR A 23 9.81 20.84 -16.26
N VAL A 24 10.95 20.64 -15.58
CA VAL A 24 11.19 19.47 -14.73
C VAL A 24 10.12 19.39 -13.64
N LYS A 25 9.77 20.53 -13.02
CA LYS A 25 8.68 20.60 -12.04
C LYS A 25 7.34 20.25 -12.68
N GLN A 26 7.06 20.69 -13.90
CA GLN A 26 5.79 20.43 -14.57
C GLN A 26 5.66 18.96 -15.01
N GLU A 27 6.72 18.37 -15.54
CA GLU A 27 6.79 16.96 -15.90
C GLU A 27 6.82 16.03 -14.70
N THR A 28 7.33 16.46 -13.53
CA THR A 28 7.35 15.63 -12.31
C THR A 28 6.13 15.81 -11.41
N LEU A 29 5.51 17.00 -11.39
CA LEU A 29 4.32 17.25 -10.56
C LEU A 29 3.09 16.48 -11.06
N GLY A 30 2.94 16.30 -12.37
CA GLY A 30 1.87 15.48 -12.95
C GLY A 30 1.90 14.02 -12.45
N PRO A 31 3.03 13.31 -12.61
CA PRO A 31 3.26 11.97 -12.06
C PRO A 31 3.20 11.93 -10.53
N ALA A 32 3.83 12.88 -9.83
CA ALA A 32 3.89 12.88 -8.37
C ALA A 32 2.50 12.99 -7.73
N LYS A 33 1.61 13.81 -8.30
CA LYS A 33 0.23 13.95 -7.79
C LYS A 33 -0.60 12.69 -8.02
N LYS A 34 -0.39 11.99 -9.14
CA LYS A 34 -1.04 10.69 -9.41
C LYS A 34 -0.51 9.60 -8.49
N LEU A 35 0.80 9.55 -8.28
CA LEU A 35 1.45 8.59 -7.38
C LEU A 35 1.02 8.82 -5.92
N GLY A 36 0.98 10.07 -5.46
CA GLY A 36 0.52 10.40 -4.11
C GLY A 36 -0.91 9.91 -3.84
N ARG A 37 -1.82 10.09 -4.82
CA ARG A 37 -3.19 9.57 -4.71
C ARG A 37 -3.23 8.04 -4.65
N TYR A 38 -2.46 7.36 -5.50
CA TYR A 38 -2.37 5.90 -5.50
C TYR A 38 -1.82 5.36 -4.17
N LEU A 39 -0.80 6.01 -3.60
CA LEU A 39 -0.24 5.66 -2.31
C LEU A 39 -1.25 5.83 -1.17
N ILE A 40 -1.99 6.94 -1.16
CA ILE A 40 -3.01 7.18 -0.13
C ILE A 40 -4.12 6.13 -0.21
N PHE A 41 -4.64 5.83 -1.41
CA PHE A 41 -5.64 4.78 -1.58
C PHE A 41 -5.09 3.38 -1.27
N GLY A 42 -3.84 3.10 -1.63
CA GLY A 42 -3.16 1.85 -1.29
C GLY A 42 -3.00 1.68 0.21
N LEU A 43 -2.58 2.73 0.91
CA LEU A 43 -2.39 2.72 2.37
C LEU A 43 -3.73 2.61 3.10
N ALA A 44 -4.73 3.40 2.71
CA ALA A 44 -6.07 3.32 3.27
C ALA A 44 -6.70 1.93 3.06
N GLY A 45 -6.57 1.38 1.85
CA GLY A 45 -7.03 0.03 1.54
C GLY A 45 -6.29 -1.04 2.35
N SER A 46 -4.97 -0.91 2.50
CA SER A 46 -4.17 -1.82 3.33
C SER A 46 -4.59 -1.80 4.78
N LEU A 47 -4.82 -0.62 5.36
CA LEU A 47 -5.28 -0.49 6.75
C LEU A 47 -6.64 -1.14 6.95
N LEU A 48 -7.58 -0.90 6.03
CA LEU A 48 -8.91 -1.50 6.09
C LEU A 48 -8.85 -3.03 5.96
N LEU A 49 -7.98 -3.55 5.08
CA LEU A 49 -7.77 -4.99 4.93
C LEU A 49 -7.17 -5.63 6.19
N VAL A 50 -6.13 -5.02 6.77
CA VAL A 50 -5.51 -5.51 8.02
C VAL A 50 -6.55 -5.54 9.13
N LEU A 51 -7.32 -4.46 9.28
CA LEU A 51 -8.37 -4.39 10.30
C LEU A 51 -9.43 -5.47 10.08
N GLY A 52 -9.90 -5.66 8.85
CA GLY A 52 -10.89 -6.68 8.52
C GLY A 52 -10.40 -8.10 8.82
N VAL A 53 -9.14 -8.41 8.50
CA VAL A 53 -8.55 -9.73 8.79
C VAL A 53 -8.42 -9.97 10.29
N ILE A 54 -8.01 -8.96 11.06
CA ILE A 54 -7.94 -9.07 12.53
C ILE A 54 -9.32 -9.35 13.12
N LEU A 55 -10.35 -8.60 12.70
CA LEU A 55 -11.72 -8.79 13.17
C LEU A 55 -12.27 -10.17 12.79
N LEU A 56 -11.96 -10.67 11.60
CA LEU A 56 -12.36 -12.01 11.15
C LEU A 56 -11.68 -13.08 12.00
N LEU A 57 -10.38 -12.97 12.26
CA LEU A 57 -9.65 -13.90 13.12
C LEU A 57 -10.20 -13.90 14.55
N LEU A 58 -10.45 -12.72 15.13
CA LEU A 58 -11.06 -12.59 16.46
C LEU A 58 -12.47 -13.19 16.51
N GLY A 59 -13.29 -12.94 15.48
CA GLY A 59 -14.61 -13.53 15.34
C GLY A 59 -14.55 -15.06 15.26
N PHE A 60 -13.62 -15.60 14.48
CA PHE A 60 -13.43 -17.05 14.35
C PHE A 60 -12.94 -17.69 15.66
N LEU A 61 -11.99 -17.06 16.33
CA LEU A 61 -11.53 -17.49 17.66
C LEU A 61 -12.70 -17.50 18.66
N ARG A 62 -13.53 -16.46 18.64
CA ARG A 62 -14.71 -16.37 19.49
C ARG A 62 -15.75 -17.45 19.17
N LEU A 63 -15.99 -17.76 17.90
CA LEU A 63 -16.89 -18.83 17.50
C LEU A 63 -16.37 -20.20 17.97
N LEU A 64 -15.07 -20.46 17.81
CA LEU A 64 -14.43 -21.65 18.34
C LEU A 64 -14.65 -21.73 19.85
N GLN A 65 -14.26 -20.71 20.60
CA GLN A 65 -14.39 -20.69 22.06
C GLN A 65 -15.86 -20.76 22.53
N SER A 66 -16.80 -20.15 21.82
CA SER A 66 -18.23 -20.16 22.16
C SER A 66 -18.87 -21.53 21.96
N GLN A 67 -18.53 -22.24 20.88
CA GLN A 67 -19.14 -23.54 20.57
C GLN A 67 -18.46 -24.71 21.28
N THR A 68 -17.19 -24.55 21.67
CA THR A 68 -16.42 -25.59 22.37
C THR A 68 -16.15 -25.27 23.84
N GLY A 69 -16.89 -24.30 24.40
CA GLY A 69 -16.67 -23.68 25.70
C GLY A 69 -16.63 -24.60 26.93
N SER A 70 -17.08 -25.86 26.83
CA SER A 70 -16.89 -26.88 27.88
C SER A 70 -15.83 -27.94 27.50
N THR A 71 -15.60 -28.17 26.21
CA THR A 71 -14.71 -29.21 25.68
C THR A 71 -13.22 -28.86 25.79
N PHE A 72 -12.85 -27.58 25.64
CA PHE A 72 -11.46 -27.11 25.74
C PHE A 72 -11.19 -26.33 27.03
N THR A 73 -11.69 -26.83 28.15
CA THR A 73 -11.45 -26.23 29.48
C THR A 73 -10.22 -26.88 30.16
N GLY A 74 -9.48 -26.12 30.97
CA GLY A 74 -8.25 -26.59 31.64
C GLY A 74 -7.02 -26.59 30.73
N ASP A 75 -6.31 -27.72 30.69
CA ASP A 75 -5.02 -27.89 29.97
C ASP A 75 -5.14 -27.81 28.44
N LEU A 76 -6.34 -27.81 27.87
CA LEU A 76 -6.59 -27.73 26.43
C LEU A 76 -6.96 -26.32 25.95
N SER A 77 -6.97 -25.33 26.85
CA SER A 77 -7.30 -23.93 26.54
C SER A 77 -6.36 -23.27 25.51
N TRP A 78 -5.19 -23.85 25.25
CA TRP A 78 -4.25 -23.38 24.23
C TRP A 78 -4.63 -23.80 22.79
N ILE A 79 -5.47 -24.83 22.61
CA ILE A 79 -5.83 -25.38 21.29
C ILE A 79 -6.54 -24.34 20.39
N PRO A 80 -7.54 -23.57 20.87
CA PRO A 80 -8.17 -22.53 20.06
C PRO A 80 -7.17 -21.49 19.53
N TYR A 81 -6.15 -21.17 20.33
CA TYR A 81 -5.08 -20.23 19.93
C TYR A 81 -4.12 -20.84 18.89
N LEU A 82 -3.84 -22.14 18.98
CA LEU A 82 -3.05 -22.82 17.94
C LEU A 82 -3.81 -22.89 16.61
N ILE A 83 -5.12 -23.20 16.65
CA ILE A 83 -5.95 -23.25 15.45
C ILE A 83 -5.99 -21.88 14.76
N ILE A 84 -6.22 -20.79 15.52
CA ILE A 84 -6.25 -19.45 14.92
C ILE A 84 -4.89 -19.05 14.34
N ALA A 85 -3.78 -19.45 14.97
CA ALA A 85 -2.44 -19.22 14.44
C ALA A 85 -2.23 -19.93 13.10
N VAL A 86 -2.64 -21.21 12.99
CA VAL A 86 -2.58 -21.97 11.74
C VAL A 86 -3.45 -21.33 10.66
N VAL A 87 -4.66 -20.90 11.00
CA VAL A 87 -5.57 -20.19 10.07
C VAL A 87 -4.94 -18.89 9.58
N GLY A 88 -4.32 -18.10 10.46
CA GLY A 88 -3.61 -16.87 10.08
C GLY A 88 -2.44 -17.13 9.11
N ILE A 89 -1.64 -18.17 9.37
CA ILE A 89 -0.55 -18.59 8.49
C ILE A 89 -1.11 -19.02 7.13
N ALA A 90 -2.14 -19.87 7.11
CA ALA A 90 -2.78 -20.33 5.88
C ALA A 90 -3.31 -19.15 5.05
N LEU A 91 -3.98 -18.19 5.68
CA LEU A 91 -4.50 -16.99 5.02
C LEU A 91 -3.37 -16.15 4.40
N THR A 92 -2.24 -16.03 5.10
CA THR A 92 -1.05 -15.34 4.60
C THR A 92 -0.46 -16.05 3.38
N LEU A 93 -0.31 -17.37 3.45
CA LEU A 93 0.21 -18.19 2.33
C LEU A 93 -0.69 -18.12 1.09
N VAL A 94 -2.00 -18.19 1.27
CA VAL A 94 -2.98 -18.04 0.19
C VAL A 94 -2.88 -16.65 -0.43
N SER A 95 -2.77 -15.61 0.39
CA SER A 95 -2.62 -14.23 -0.07
C SER A 95 -1.34 -14.04 -0.90
N LEU A 96 -0.21 -14.61 -0.46
CA LEU A 96 1.04 -14.59 -1.20
C LEU A 96 0.95 -15.34 -2.52
N LYS A 97 0.32 -16.53 -2.52
CA LYS A 97 0.11 -17.31 -3.75
C LYS A 97 -0.79 -16.58 -4.74
N ALA A 98 -1.86 -15.94 -4.27
CA ALA A 98 -2.77 -15.15 -5.09
C ALA A 98 -2.05 -13.93 -5.71
N ALA A 99 -1.22 -13.23 -4.94
CA ALA A 99 -0.41 -12.12 -5.44
C ALA A 99 0.58 -12.58 -6.53
N ARG A 100 1.28 -13.70 -6.29
CA ARG A 100 2.22 -14.29 -7.26
C ARG A 100 1.52 -14.73 -8.55
N ARG A 101 0.35 -15.38 -8.46
CA ARG A 101 -0.43 -15.80 -9.64
C ARG A 101 -0.83 -14.63 -10.53
N LYS A 102 -1.25 -13.50 -9.92
CA LYS A 102 -1.58 -12.28 -10.67
C LYS A 102 -0.37 -11.69 -11.38
N ALA A 103 0.82 -11.76 -10.77
CA ALA A 103 2.05 -11.32 -11.41
C ALA A 103 2.39 -12.18 -12.64
N SER A 104 2.38 -13.50 -12.51
CA SER A 104 2.68 -14.41 -13.62
C SER A 104 1.66 -14.34 -14.77
N ALA A 105 0.36 -14.19 -14.47
CA ALA A 105 -0.66 -14.07 -15.51
C ALA A 105 -0.53 -12.77 -16.33
N LYS A 106 0.01 -11.71 -15.72
CA LYS A 106 0.25 -10.43 -16.39
C LYS A 106 1.40 -10.51 -17.40
N GLU A 107 2.40 -11.36 -17.16
CA GLU A 107 3.53 -11.55 -18.08
C GLU A 107 3.15 -12.30 -19.35
N LEU A 108 2.16 -13.20 -19.30
CA LEU A 108 1.72 -13.99 -20.45
C LEU A 108 0.78 -13.25 -21.42
N LEU A 109 0.21 -12.13 -20.97
CA LEU A 109 -0.71 -11.31 -21.77
C LEU A 109 -0.02 -10.09 -22.42
N LYS A 110 1.30 -9.96 -22.23
CA LYS A 110 2.11 -8.86 -22.75
C LYS A 110 2.96 -9.37 -23.91
#